data_AF-A0A3L6ZI61-F1
#
_entry.id   AF-A0A3L6ZI61-F1
#
_cell.length_a   1.000
_cell.length_b   1.000
_cell.length_c   1.000
_cell.angle_alpha   90.00
_cell.angle_beta   90.00
_cell.angle_gamma   90.00
#
_symmetry.space_group_name_H-M   'P 1'
#
loop_
_entity.id
_entity.type
_entity.pdbx_description
1 polymer ?
#
loop_
_entity_poly.entity_id
_entity_poly.type
_entity_poly.pdbx_seq_one_letter_code
_entity_poly.pdbx_strand_id
1 'polypeptide(L)' 'MNALVESQIGLYKSELIHHEGPWRDVDQVEVATAGWVQWFNTDRIHGSIDDLTPLEAEQFSYALTEPLERAG' A
#
# COMPACT_ATOMS: atom_id res chain seq x y z
N MET A 1 1.04 18.50 5.73
CA MET A 1 0.94 17.04 5.67
C MET A 1 -0.12 16.71 4.63
N ASN A 2 0.30 16.48 3.37
CA ASN A 2 -0.57 16.01 2.28
C ASN A 2 0.24 15.37 1.15
N ALA A 3 1.52 15.72 1.00
CA ALA A 3 2.37 15.23 -0.10
C ALA A 3 2.51 13.69 -0.19
N LEU A 4 2.58 12.98 0.94
CA LEU A 4 2.64 11.51 0.93
C LEU A 4 1.33 10.89 0.44
N VAL A 5 0.20 11.38 0.96
CA VAL A 5 -1.15 10.94 0.54
C VAL A 5 -1.39 11.30 -0.92
N GLU A 6 -1.01 12.50 -1.36
CA GLU A 6 -1.08 12.94 -2.75
C GLU A 6 -0.23 12.06 -3.67
N SER A 7 0.99 11.70 -3.24
CA SER A 7 1.86 10.78 -3.99
C SER A 7 1.26 9.39 -4.11
N GLN A 8 0.70 8.86 -3.02
CA GLN A 8 0.05 7.54 -3.01
C GLN A 8 -1.18 7.50 -3.93
N ILE A 9 -2.02 8.56 -3.88
CA ILE A 9 -3.18 8.71 -4.76
C ILE A 9 -2.73 8.86 -6.22
N GLY A 10 -1.63 9.56 -6.48
CA GLY A 10 -1.04 9.67 -7.81
C GLY A 10 -0.62 8.33 -8.39
N LEU A 11 0.06 7.50 -7.58
CA LEU A 11 0.45 6.14 -7.95
C LEU A 11 -0.76 5.26 -8.25
N TYR A 12 -1.74 5.24 -7.36
CA TYR A 12 -3.00 4.52 -7.54
C TYR A 12 -3.69 4.86 -8.88
N LYS A 13 -3.79 6.16 -9.20
CA LYS A 13 -4.39 6.60 -10.47
C LYS A 13 -3.58 6.15 -11.68
N SER A 14 -2.24 6.22 -11.59
CA SER A 14 -1.36 5.86 -12.71
C SER A 14 -1.36 4.36 -12.98
N GLU A 15 -1.25 3.54 -11.94
CA GLU A 15 -1.02 2.10 -12.06
C GLU A 15 -2.30 1.29 -12.21
N LEU A 16 -3.41 1.77 -11.62
CA LEU A 16 -4.70 1.10 -11.72
C LEU A 16 -5.62 1.82 -12.70
N ILE A 17 -6.05 3.04 -12.34
CA ILE A 17 -7.17 3.70 -13.02
C ILE A 17 -6.87 3.97 -14.50
N HIS A 18 -5.68 4.48 -14.82
CA HIS A 18 -5.29 4.81 -16.19
C HIS A 18 -4.76 3.61 -16.98
N HIS A 19 -4.11 2.66 -16.32
CA HIS A 19 -3.47 1.52 -16.97
C HIS A 19 -4.44 0.38 -17.29
N GLU A 20 -5.36 0.06 -16.37
CA GLU A 20 -6.29 -1.07 -16.53
C GLU A 20 -7.67 -0.67 -17.10
N GLY A 21 -7.91 0.63 -17.28
CA GLY A 21 -9.09 1.14 -17.97
C GLY A 21 -9.13 0.77 -19.46
N PRO A 22 -10.27 0.99 -20.15
CA PRO A 22 -11.45 1.73 -19.70
C PRO A 22 -12.40 0.91 -18.81
N TRP A 23 -12.97 1.58 -17.80
CA TRP A 23 -13.92 1.00 -16.85
C TRP A 23 -15.35 1.16 -17.31
N ARG A 24 -16.17 0.12 -17.14
CA ARG A 24 -17.59 0.14 -17.57
C ARG A 24 -18.54 0.64 -16.49
N ASP A 25 -18.22 0.38 -15.23
CA ASP A 25 -19.02 0.69 -14.05
C ASP A 25 -18.12 0.82 -12.80
N VAL A 26 -18.73 1.25 -11.69
CA VAL A 26 -18.02 1.42 -10.41
C VAL A 26 -17.64 0.07 -9.80
N ASP A 27 -18.46 -0.96 -9.98
CA ASP A 27 -18.23 -2.29 -9.41
C ASP A 27 -16.90 -2.89 -9.91
N GLN A 28 -16.57 -2.72 -11.21
CA GLN A 28 -15.27 -3.13 -11.74
C GLN A 28 -14.11 -2.39 -11.09
N VAL A 29 -14.27 -1.07 -10.85
CA VAL A 29 -13.25 -0.26 -10.18
C VAL A 29 -13.07 -0.72 -8.73
N GLU A 30 -14.15 -1.03 -8.00
CA GLU A 30 -14.09 -1.50 -6.62
C GLU A 30 -13.33 -2.81 -6.49
N VAL A 31 -13.63 -3.80 -7.34
CA VAL A 31 -12.93 -5.10 -7.34
C VAL A 31 -11.46 -4.92 -7.68
N ALA A 32 -11.14 -4.12 -8.70
CA ALA A 32 -9.76 -3.86 -9.10
C ALA A 32 -9.00 -3.10 -8.01
N THR A 33 -9.66 -2.18 -7.30
CA THR A 33 -9.09 -1.45 -6.16
C THR A 33 -8.71 -2.40 -5.03
N ALA A 34 -9.60 -3.34 -4.67
CA ALA A 34 -9.31 -4.33 -3.64
C ALA A 34 -8.08 -5.19 -4.02
N GLY A 35 -7.99 -5.61 -5.28
CA GLY A 35 -6.83 -6.34 -5.79
C GLY A 35 -5.54 -5.52 -5.76
N TRP A 36 -5.59 -4.27 -6.19
CA TRP A 36 -4.45 -3.37 -6.18
C TRP A 36 -3.97 -3.09 -4.75
N VAL A 37 -4.89 -2.85 -3.80
CA VAL A 37 -4.55 -2.64 -2.38
C VAL A 37 -3.90 -3.87 -1.77
N GLN A 38 -4.44 -5.06 -2.05
CA GLN A 38 -3.85 -6.31 -1.59
C GLN A 38 -2.41 -6.42 -2.11
N TRP A 39 -2.22 -6.36 -3.43
CA TRP A 39 -0.90 -6.44 -4.06
C TRP A 39 0.08 -5.38 -3.52
N PHE A 40 -0.37 -4.12 -3.41
CA PHE A 40 0.47 -3.03 -2.93
C PHE A 40 1.00 -3.29 -1.50
N ASN A 41 0.17 -3.86 -0.63
CA ASN A 41 0.53 -4.08 0.77
C ASN A 41 1.27 -5.40 1.00
N THR A 42 1.04 -6.44 0.20
CA THR A 42 1.56 -7.80 0.48
C THR A 42 2.57 -8.35 -0.51
N ASP A 43 2.67 -7.77 -1.70
CA ASP A 43 3.49 -8.33 -2.79
C ASP A 43 4.41 -7.28 -3.41
N ARG A 44 4.05 -5.99 -3.32
CA ARG A 44 4.88 -4.91 -3.85
C ARG A 44 6.09 -4.69 -2.96
N ILE A 45 7.24 -5.03 -3.50
CA ILE A 45 8.55 -4.73 -2.93
C ILE A 45 8.88 -3.26 -3.14
N HIS A 46 9.31 -2.58 -2.08
CA HIS A 46 9.69 -1.18 -2.11
C HIS A 46 11.15 -1.03 -1.70
N GLY A 47 12.03 -0.68 -2.65
CA GLY A 47 13.46 -0.51 -2.38
C GLY A 47 13.80 0.61 -1.38
N SER A 48 12.84 1.49 -1.05
CA SER A 48 12.99 2.49 0.01
C SER A 48 12.80 1.94 1.42
N ILE A 49 12.28 0.71 1.56
CA ILE A 49 12.08 0.01 2.83
C ILE A 49 12.77 -1.37 2.79
N ASP A 50 14.04 -1.37 2.38
CA ASP A 50 14.90 -2.57 2.37
C ASP A 50 14.33 -3.75 1.55
N ASP A 51 13.66 -3.44 0.44
CA ASP A 51 13.00 -4.41 -0.42
C ASP A 51 11.91 -5.25 0.30
N LEU A 52 11.34 -4.69 1.37
CA LEU A 52 10.19 -5.26 2.05
C LEU A 52 8.88 -4.80 1.43
N THR A 53 7.83 -5.57 1.69
CA THR A 53 6.45 -5.13 1.49
C THR A 53 6.03 -4.20 2.64
N PRO A 54 5.03 -3.32 2.44
CA PRO A 54 4.53 -2.47 3.51
C PRO A 54 4.09 -3.26 4.75
N LEU A 55 3.43 -4.41 4.55
CA LEU A 55 3.03 -5.29 5.65
C LEU A 55 4.23 -5.83 6.44
N GLU A 56 5.28 -6.28 5.74
CA GLU A 56 6.49 -6.76 6.42
C GLU A 56 7.17 -5.64 7.19
N ALA A 57 7.29 -4.44 6.61
CA ALA A 57 7.87 -3.28 7.29
C ALA A 57 7.08 -2.89 8.55
N GLU A 58 5.74 -2.91 8.51
CA GLU A 58 4.90 -2.72 9.69
C GLU A 58 5.15 -3.81 10.74
N GLN A 59 5.20 -5.08 10.35
CA GLN A 59 5.48 -6.19 11.27
C GLN A 59 6.84 -6.06 11.97
N PHE A 60 7.90 -5.66 11.23
CA PHE A 60 9.20 -5.38 11.84
C PHE A 60 9.13 -4.17 12.79
N SER A 61 8.40 -3.12 12.43
CA SER A 61 8.21 -1.95 13.30
C SER A 61 7.49 -2.32 14.61
N TYR A 62 6.42 -3.11 14.54
CA TYR A 62 5.71 -3.62 15.72
C TYR A 62 6.63 -4.50 16.59
N ALA A 63 7.39 -5.43 15.99
CA ALA A 63 8.32 -6.28 16.73
C ALA A 63 9.46 -5.50 17.43
N LEU A 64 9.86 -4.36 16.87
CA LEU A 64 10.86 -3.45 17.46
C LEU A 64 10.28 -2.53 18.54
N THR A 65 8.97 -2.30 18.56
CA THR A 65 8.30 -1.41 19.53
C THR A 65 7.68 -2.17 20.71
N GLU A 66 7.32 -3.45 20.54
CA GLU A 66 6.80 -4.32 21.62
C GLU A 66 7.69 -4.49 22.87
N PRO A 67 9.04 -4.45 22.82
CA PRO A 67 9.87 -4.56 24.03
C PRO A 67 9.76 -3.34 24.96
N LEU A 68 9.31 -2.18 24.45
CA LEU A 68 9.26 -0.93 25.21
C LEU A 68 7.93 -0.69 25.94
N GLU A 69 6.81 -1.23 25.44
CA GLU A 69 5.49 -1.00 26.05
C GLU A 69 5.16 -1.94 27.22
N ARG A 70 5.87 -3.06 27.37
CA ARG A 70 5.66 -4.00 28.50
C ARG A 70 6.57 -3.72 29.71
N ALA A 71 7.45 -2.74 29.61
CA ALA A 71 8.42 -2.36 30.65
C ALA A 71 8.09 -1.01 31.33
N GLY A 72 6.86 -0.52 31.18
CA GLY A 72 6.33 0.68 31.85
C GLY A 72 5.40 0.35 33.02
#